data_AF-A0A1E7IJ44-F1
#
_entry.id   AF-A0A1E7IJ44-F1
#
_cell.length_a   1.000
_cell.length_b   1.000
_cell.length_c   1.000
_cell.angle_alpha   90.00
_cell.angle_beta   90.00
_cell.angle_gamma   90.00
#
_symmetry.space_group_name_H-M   'P 1'
#
loop_
_entity.id
_entity.type
_entity.pdbx_description
1 polymer ?
#
loop_
_entity_poly.entity_id
_entity_poly.type
_entity_poly.pdbx_seq_one_letter_code
_entity_poly.pdbx_strand_id
1 'polypeptide(L)'
;MGFINCVGSRDIKTNEYCSGGVCCMFNIKNAILLKEKRPEISCYIFYIDIRTPFRGYEEFYNYARELGIRFIRGRPAEAIETEDGNLVIRAEDTLKGVVRTIEVDLAVLGTGIVPHPDIEKLSKMLKIPRAADGLFMESHPKLGPIDTELDGVFVAGGASGPKDIPFAVAQGSGAAARAARLLVRGKVKIEGVTAVSDE
;
A
#
# COMPACT_ATOMS: atom_id res chain seq x y z
N MET A 1 -10.65 15.30 14.51
CA MET A 1 -10.47 14.08 13.68
C MET A 1 -9.07 13.52 13.82
N GLY A 2 -8.93 12.20 14.00
CA GLY A 2 -7.64 11.50 14.11
C GLY A 2 -7.45 10.46 13.01
N PHE A 3 -6.33 10.48 12.31
CA PHE A 3 -5.95 9.51 11.28
C PHE A 3 -4.87 8.58 11.84
N ILE A 4 -5.05 7.27 11.73
CA ILE A 4 -4.13 6.27 12.27
C ILE A 4 -3.45 5.54 11.11
N ASN A 5 -2.13 5.69 10.97
CA ASN A 5 -1.35 4.99 9.95
C ASN A 5 -1.02 3.55 10.38
N CYS A 6 -0.65 2.73 9.40
CA CYS A 6 -0.18 1.35 9.61
C CYS A 6 -1.23 0.40 10.22
N VAL A 7 -2.52 0.64 9.99
CA VAL A 7 -3.57 -0.29 10.45
C VAL A 7 -3.58 -1.51 9.52
N GLY A 8 -3.21 -2.69 10.03
CA GLY A 8 -3.06 -3.90 9.21
C GLY A 8 -1.83 -3.89 8.30
N SER A 9 -0.78 -3.16 8.65
CA SER A 9 0.51 -3.14 7.95
C SER A 9 1.64 -2.86 8.93
N ARG A 10 2.84 -3.40 8.67
CA ARG A 10 3.99 -3.33 9.59
C ARG A 10 3.63 -3.83 10.99
N ASP A 11 2.86 -4.91 11.04
CA ASP A 11 2.40 -5.57 12.24
C ASP A 11 2.57 -7.09 12.11
N ILE A 12 3.39 -7.67 12.99
CA ILE A 12 3.71 -9.10 13.03
C ILE A 12 2.45 -9.95 13.23
N LYS A 13 1.41 -9.41 13.88
CA LYS A 13 0.16 -10.14 14.10
C LYS A 13 -0.73 -10.21 12.85
N THR A 14 -0.49 -9.35 11.86
CA THR A 14 -1.32 -9.26 10.64
C THR A 14 -0.45 -9.31 9.39
N ASN A 15 0.06 -8.17 8.95
CA ASN A 15 0.91 -8.05 7.77
C ASN A 15 2.23 -7.35 8.13
N GLU A 16 3.35 -8.04 7.99
CA GLU A 16 4.68 -7.50 8.30
C GLU A 16 5.15 -6.44 7.30
N TYR A 17 4.63 -6.46 6.08
CA TYR A 17 5.02 -5.53 5.02
C TYR A 17 4.38 -4.14 5.20
N CYS A 18 4.98 -3.15 4.55
CA CYS A 18 4.37 -1.83 4.39
C CYS A 18 3.47 -1.82 3.17
N SER A 19 2.31 -1.16 3.28
CA SER A 19 1.39 -0.91 2.16
C SER A 19 1.89 0.19 1.21
N GLY A 20 3.17 0.15 0.83
CA GLY A 20 3.76 1.01 -0.21
C GLY A 20 3.85 2.51 0.14
N GLY A 21 3.66 2.89 1.41
CA GLY A 21 3.54 4.31 1.81
C GLY A 21 2.22 4.97 1.38
N VAL A 22 1.36 4.24 0.69
CA VAL A 22 0.07 4.71 0.16
C VAL A 22 -0.86 5.17 1.29
N CYS A 23 -0.90 4.43 2.41
CA CYS A 23 -1.69 4.82 3.59
C CYS A 23 -1.21 6.14 4.23
N CYS A 24 0.09 6.43 4.19
CA CYS A 24 0.61 7.73 4.65
C CYS A 24 0.09 8.86 3.74
N MET A 25 0.24 8.68 2.42
CA MET A 25 -0.15 9.70 1.45
C MET A 25 -1.66 9.94 1.40
N PHE A 26 -2.49 8.90 1.49
CA PHE A 26 -3.94 9.08 1.48
C PHE A 26 -4.46 9.75 2.75
N ASN A 27 -3.92 9.44 3.93
CA ASN A 27 -4.30 10.13 5.16
C ASN A 27 -3.88 11.61 5.13
N ILE A 28 -2.67 11.92 4.64
CA ILE A 28 -2.23 13.31 4.43
C ILE A 28 -3.16 14.04 3.44
N LYS A 29 -3.46 13.41 2.30
CA LYS A 29 -4.36 13.96 1.28
C LYS A 29 -5.75 14.26 1.84
N ASN A 30 -6.34 13.31 2.55
CA ASN A 30 -7.68 13.48 3.12
C ASN A 30 -7.70 14.53 4.23
N ALA A 31 -6.63 14.63 5.04
CA ALA A 31 -6.50 15.67 6.05
C ALA A 31 -6.36 17.08 5.43
N ILE A 32 -5.60 17.22 4.33
CA ILE A 32 -5.52 18.47 3.55
C ILE A 32 -6.89 18.85 3.01
N LEU A 33 -7.55 17.91 2.30
CA LEU A 33 -8.88 18.16 1.72
C LEU A 33 -9.91 18.58 2.78
N LEU A 34 -9.81 18.02 3.99
CA LEU A 34 -10.65 18.40 5.10
C LEU A 34 -10.33 19.82 5.59
N LYS A 35 -9.04 20.15 5.76
CA LYS A 35 -8.60 21.49 6.15
C LYS A 35 -8.99 22.57 5.13
N GLU A 36 -8.92 22.28 3.85
CA GLU A 36 -9.32 23.21 2.79
C GLU A 36 -10.83 23.49 2.80
N LYS A 37 -11.65 22.49 3.11
CA LYS A 37 -13.11 22.64 3.19
C LYS A 37 -13.60 23.18 4.54
N ARG A 38 -12.87 22.87 5.61
CA ARG A 38 -13.24 23.12 7.01
C ARG A 38 -11.97 23.45 7.83
N PRO A 39 -11.43 24.68 7.70
CA PRO A 39 -10.17 25.07 8.34
C PRO A 39 -10.18 24.95 9.87
N GLU A 40 -11.35 25.06 10.49
CA GLU A 40 -11.60 24.97 11.92
C GLU A 40 -11.33 23.57 12.50
N ILE A 41 -11.42 22.52 11.67
CA ILE A 41 -11.29 21.13 12.15
C ILE A 41 -9.85 20.84 12.53
N SER A 42 -9.64 20.35 13.76
CA SER A 42 -8.34 19.85 14.19
C SER A 42 -8.08 18.45 13.64
N CYS A 43 -7.00 18.31 12.86
CA CYS A 43 -6.56 17.04 12.27
C CYS A 43 -5.27 16.56 12.93
N TYR A 44 -5.28 15.30 13.38
CA TYR A 44 -4.12 14.62 13.95
C TYR A 44 -3.78 13.39 13.10
N ILE A 45 -2.52 13.20 12.76
CA ILE A 45 -2.02 12.00 12.06
C ILE A 45 -1.06 11.26 12.99
N PHE A 46 -1.45 10.07 13.43
CA PHE A 46 -0.64 9.16 14.24
C PHE A 46 0.17 8.23 13.34
N TYR A 47 1.48 8.21 13.52
CA TYR A 47 2.38 7.50 12.61
C TYR A 47 3.61 6.92 13.30
N ILE A 48 4.26 5.94 12.66
CA ILE A 48 5.60 5.44 13.05
C ILE A 48 6.67 6.20 12.25
N ASP A 49 6.56 6.10 10.92
CA ASP A 49 7.35 6.85 9.94
C ASP A 49 6.40 7.41 8.86
N ILE A 50 6.62 8.64 8.42
CA ILE A 50 5.95 9.19 7.24
C ILE A 50 6.74 8.72 6.02
N ARG A 51 6.07 8.00 5.11
CA ARG A 51 6.69 7.49 3.88
C ARG A 51 6.17 8.25 2.67
N THR A 52 7.02 9.13 2.15
CA THR A 52 6.81 10.02 0.99
C THR A 52 7.78 9.63 -0.14
N PRO A 53 7.68 8.41 -0.71
CA PRO A 53 8.78 7.80 -1.48
C PRO A 53 9.06 8.39 -2.87
N PHE A 54 8.23 9.31 -3.38
CA PHE A 54 8.31 9.76 -4.77
C PHE A 54 8.33 11.29 -4.90
N ARG A 55 8.63 11.78 -6.11
CA ARG A 55 8.71 13.22 -6.41
C ARG A 55 7.41 13.94 -6.02
N GLY A 56 7.53 15.06 -5.31
CA GLY A 56 6.39 15.87 -4.89
C GLY A 56 5.73 15.40 -3.59
N TYR A 57 6.09 14.23 -3.06
CA TYR A 57 5.39 13.66 -1.90
C TYR A 57 5.85 14.32 -0.60
N GLU A 58 7.13 14.67 -0.51
CA GLU A 58 7.67 15.38 0.66
C GLU A 58 7.16 16.81 0.72
N GLU A 59 7.09 17.49 -0.42
CA GLU A 59 6.48 18.80 -0.57
C GLU A 59 5.00 18.78 -0.16
N PHE A 60 4.27 17.72 -0.52
CA PHE A 60 2.89 17.52 -0.12
C PHE A 60 2.73 17.31 1.40
N TYR A 61 3.66 16.56 2.02
CA TYR A 61 3.72 16.42 3.47
C TYR A 61 4.02 17.76 4.17
N ASN A 62 4.97 18.56 3.64
CA ASN A 62 5.28 19.86 4.20
C ASN A 62 4.10 20.83 4.09
N TYR A 63 3.41 20.86 2.95
CA TYR A 63 2.18 21.63 2.78
C TYR A 63 1.11 21.26 3.82
N ALA A 64 0.94 19.96 4.13
CA ALA A 64 0.02 19.53 5.17
C ALA A 64 0.36 20.12 6.56
N ARG A 65 1.65 20.23 6.88
CA ARG A 65 2.12 20.84 8.13
C ARG A 65 1.86 22.35 8.17
N GLU A 66 2.03 23.03 7.03
CA GLU A 66 1.73 24.46 6.89
C GLU A 66 0.24 24.75 7.11
N LEU A 67 -0.65 23.84 6.69
CA LEU A 67 -2.09 23.91 6.98
C LEU A 67 -2.45 23.60 8.45
N GLY A 68 -1.46 23.38 9.31
CA GLY A 68 -1.65 23.12 10.74
C GLY A 68 -2.11 21.69 11.06
N ILE A 69 -1.94 20.74 10.15
CA ILE A 69 -2.17 19.32 10.45
C ILE A 69 -1.08 18.84 11.41
N ARG A 70 -1.49 18.21 12.51
CA ARG A 70 -0.59 17.79 13.60
C ARG A 70 -0.14 16.36 13.40
N PHE A 71 1.16 16.13 13.35
CA PHE A 71 1.75 14.81 13.22
C PHE A 71 2.27 14.34 14.57
N ILE A 72 1.82 13.16 15.02
CA ILE A 72 2.20 12.55 16.29
C ILE A 72 2.93 11.26 15.99
N ARG A 73 4.23 11.22 16.31
CA ARG A 73 5.05 10.03 16.11
C ARG A 73 4.79 9.06 17.25
N GLY A 74 3.78 8.22 17.07
CA GLY A 74 3.33 7.21 18.00
C GLY A 74 2.30 6.33 17.34
N ARG A 75 2.50 5.00 17.39
CA ARG A 75 1.44 4.05 17.04
C ARG A 75 0.43 4.06 18.20
N PRO A 76 -0.86 4.33 17.96
CA PRO A 76 -1.86 4.26 19.02
C PRO A 76 -1.92 2.86 19.64
N ALA A 77 -2.03 2.81 20.97
CA ALA A 77 -2.20 1.57 21.71
C ALA A 77 -3.66 1.11 21.66
N GLU A 78 -4.59 2.05 21.83
CA GLU A 78 -6.03 1.79 21.84
C GLU A 78 -6.82 3.05 21.44
N ALA A 79 -8.05 2.83 21.02
CA ALA A 79 -9.09 3.83 20.86
C ALA A 79 -10.30 3.38 21.70
N ILE A 80 -10.75 4.24 22.61
CA ILE A 80 -11.85 3.96 23.53
C ILE A 80 -12.99 4.91 23.21
N GLU A 81 -14.21 4.38 23.11
CA GLU A 81 -15.42 5.19 22.97
C GLU A 81 -15.85 5.76 24.32
N THR A 82 -16.15 7.05 24.35
CA THR A 82 -16.68 7.75 25.53
C THR A 82 -18.20 7.61 25.61
N GLU A 83 -18.78 7.92 26.77
CA GLU A 83 -20.25 7.94 26.93
C GLU A 83 -20.96 8.88 25.94
N ASP A 84 -20.29 9.95 25.51
CA ASP A 84 -20.80 10.93 24.54
C ASP A 84 -20.65 10.50 23.06
N GLY A 85 -20.12 9.30 22.79
CA GLY A 85 -19.89 8.77 21.44
C GLY A 85 -18.62 9.27 20.74
N ASN A 86 -17.81 10.11 21.41
CA ASN A 86 -16.47 10.49 20.94
C ASN A 86 -15.46 9.35 21.15
N LEU A 87 -14.29 9.47 20.52
CA LEU A 87 -13.21 8.50 20.63
C LEU A 87 -11.98 9.12 21.30
N VAL A 88 -11.46 8.45 22.32
CA VAL A 88 -10.20 8.79 22.96
C VAL A 88 -9.09 7.89 22.42
N ILE A 89 -8.13 8.47 21.71
CA ILE A 89 -6.96 7.78 21.17
C ILE A 89 -5.79 7.95 22.15
N ARG A 90 -5.26 6.83 22.66
CA ARG A 90 -4.06 6.83 23.52
C ARG A 90 -2.82 6.40 22.72
N ALA A 91 -1.83 7.28 22.63
CA ALA A 91 -0.58 7.02 21.91
C ALA A 91 0.61 7.66 22.64
N GLU A 92 1.78 7.03 22.59
CA GLU A 92 3.02 7.65 23.06
C GLU A 92 3.57 8.59 21.98
N ASP A 93 3.77 9.87 22.30
CA ASP A 93 4.54 10.79 21.47
C ASP A 93 6.03 10.50 21.69
N THR A 94 6.58 9.61 20.87
CA THR A 94 7.97 9.14 20.99
C THR A 94 9.00 10.23 20.81
N LEU A 95 8.65 11.38 20.21
CA LEU A 95 9.55 12.52 20.08
C LEU A 95 9.63 13.34 21.36
N LYS A 96 8.65 13.21 22.25
CA LYS A 96 8.56 13.95 23.52
C LYS A 96 8.63 13.05 24.74
N GLY A 97 8.55 11.73 24.58
CA GLY A 97 8.54 10.77 25.68
C GLY A 97 7.30 10.90 26.58
N VAL A 98 6.16 11.36 26.04
CA VAL A 98 4.93 11.56 26.81
C VAL A 98 3.77 10.78 26.20
N VAL A 99 2.95 10.17 27.06
CA VAL A 99 1.68 9.58 26.62
C VAL A 99 0.68 10.70 26.35
N ARG A 100 0.11 10.68 25.14
CA ARG A 100 -0.94 11.58 24.70
C ARG A 100 -2.26 10.84 24.70
N THR A 101 -3.26 11.48 25.28
CA THR A 101 -4.65 11.08 25.24
C THR A 101 -5.39 12.15 24.46
N ILE A 102 -5.87 11.82 23.27
CA ILE A 102 -6.46 12.79 22.33
C ILE A 102 -7.88 12.35 22.02
N GLU A 103 -8.83 13.17 22.42
CA GLU A 103 -10.22 13.01 22.06
C GLU A 103 -10.47 13.50 20.63
N VAL A 104 -11.20 12.71 19.86
CA VAL A 104 -11.57 12.98 18.48
C VAL A 104 -13.02 12.56 18.24
N ASP A 105 -13.73 13.33 17.42
CA ASP A 105 -15.11 13.03 17.01
C ASP A 105 -15.15 11.87 15.99
N LEU A 106 -14.04 11.64 15.29
CA LEU A 106 -13.91 10.58 14.28
C LEU A 106 -12.46 10.10 14.22
N ALA A 107 -12.29 8.78 14.23
CA ALA A 107 -11.03 8.11 13.93
C ALA A 107 -11.08 7.49 12.54
N VAL A 108 -10.08 7.79 11.71
CA VAL A 108 -9.91 7.25 10.36
C VAL A 108 -8.76 6.26 10.38
N LEU A 109 -9.05 5.00 10.04
CA LEU A 109 -8.05 3.95 9.97
C LEU A 109 -7.40 3.96 8.58
N GLY A 110 -6.12 4.28 8.51
CA GLY A 110 -5.29 4.12 7.31
C GLY A 110 -4.96 2.65 7.09
N THR A 111 -5.93 1.90 6.58
CA THR A 111 -5.85 0.46 6.38
C THR A 111 -4.84 0.06 5.31
N GLY A 112 -4.20 -1.09 5.52
CA GLY A 112 -3.27 -1.69 4.59
C GLY A 112 -3.93 -2.25 3.33
N ILE A 113 -3.13 -2.42 2.28
CA ILE A 113 -3.50 -3.14 1.06
C ILE A 113 -3.25 -4.62 1.31
N VAL A 114 -4.26 -5.44 1.03
CA VAL A 114 -4.21 -6.90 1.13
C VAL A 114 -4.60 -7.54 -0.21
N PRO A 115 -4.28 -8.81 -0.44
CA PRO A 115 -4.69 -9.50 -1.65
C PRO A 115 -6.22 -9.54 -1.81
N HIS A 116 -6.68 -9.46 -3.07
CA HIS A 116 -8.11 -9.62 -3.38
C HIS A 116 -8.58 -11.03 -3.00
N PRO A 117 -9.82 -11.23 -2.50
CA PRO A 117 -10.32 -12.56 -2.12
C PRO A 117 -10.19 -13.64 -3.21
N ASP A 118 -10.33 -13.26 -4.47
CA ASP A 118 -10.21 -14.16 -5.62
C ASP A 118 -8.77 -14.46 -6.07
N ILE A 119 -7.74 -13.90 -5.42
CA ILE A 119 -6.35 -14.05 -5.88
C ILE A 119 -5.90 -15.51 -5.92
N GLU A 120 -6.38 -16.33 -4.98
CA GLU A 120 -6.06 -17.75 -4.89
C GLU A 120 -6.65 -18.53 -6.08
N LYS A 121 -7.88 -18.18 -6.48
CA LYS A 121 -8.53 -18.77 -7.66
C LYS A 121 -7.74 -18.45 -8.93
N LEU A 122 -7.32 -17.19 -9.08
CA LEU A 122 -6.52 -16.75 -10.22
C LEU A 122 -5.13 -17.39 -10.23
N SER A 123 -4.48 -17.49 -9.08
CA SER A 123 -3.18 -18.15 -8.92
C SER A 123 -3.24 -19.61 -9.38
N LYS A 124 -4.27 -20.37 -8.99
CA LYS A 124 -4.49 -21.75 -9.46
C LYS A 124 -4.81 -21.83 -10.95
N MET A 125 -5.67 -20.94 -11.44
CA MET A 125 -6.09 -20.94 -12.85
C MET A 125 -4.93 -20.62 -13.80
N LEU A 126 -4.10 -19.64 -13.43
CA LEU A 126 -2.96 -19.19 -14.24
C LEU A 126 -1.64 -19.91 -13.87
N LYS A 127 -1.63 -20.70 -12.80
CA LYS A 127 -0.44 -21.37 -12.25
C LYS A 127 0.71 -20.41 -11.92
N ILE A 128 0.40 -19.24 -11.37
CA ILE A 128 1.39 -18.23 -10.98
C ILE A 128 1.56 -18.25 -9.45
N PRO A 129 2.81 -18.31 -8.94
CA PRO A 129 3.06 -18.30 -7.51
C PRO A 129 2.70 -16.95 -6.85
N ARG A 130 2.54 -16.99 -5.52
CA ARG A 130 2.30 -15.81 -4.68
C ARG A 130 3.51 -15.57 -3.78
N ALA A 131 3.83 -14.30 -3.55
CA ALA A 131 4.89 -13.88 -2.64
C ALA A 131 4.45 -13.97 -1.17
N ALA A 132 5.37 -13.69 -0.25
CA ALA A 132 5.12 -13.76 1.20
C ALA A 132 4.04 -12.79 1.68
N ASP A 133 3.79 -11.70 0.94
CA ASP A 133 2.69 -10.76 1.18
C ASP A 133 1.32 -11.27 0.66
N GLY A 134 1.30 -12.44 0.01
CA GLY A 134 0.12 -13.07 -0.55
C GLY A 134 -0.31 -12.54 -1.92
N LEU A 135 0.44 -11.58 -2.50
CA LEU A 135 0.23 -11.01 -3.84
C LEU A 135 0.97 -11.82 -4.91
N PHE A 136 0.76 -11.55 -6.20
CA PHE A 136 1.46 -12.28 -7.25
C PHE A 136 2.95 -11.96 -7.27
N MET A 137 3.76 -12.99 -7.43
CA MET A 137 5.21 -12.90 -7.49
C MET A 137 5.66 -12.58 -8.92
N GLU A 138 6.48 -11.55 -9.08
CA GLU A 138 7.23 -11.29 -10.30
C GLU A 138 8.39 -12.29 -10.47
N SER A 139 8.85 -12.52 -11.71
CA SER A 139 9.95 -13.46 -11.96
C SER A 139 11.29 -12.99 -11.39
N HIS A 140 11.54 -11.68 -11.43
CA HIS A 140 12.71 -11.10 -10.78
C HIS A 140 12.44 -9.65 -10.40
N PRO A 141 12.72 -9.21 -9.15
CA PRO A 141 12.43 -7.86 -8.65
C PRO A 141 13.07 -6.67 -9.41
N LYS A 142 13.92 -6.94 -10.41
CA LYS A 142 14.72 -5.94 -11.13
C LYS A 142 14.75 -6.22 -12.63
N LEU A 143 15.05 -7.48 -13.00
CA LEU A 143 15.18 -7.89 -14.40
C LEU A 143 13.84 -8.21 -15.06
N GLY A 144 12.83 -8.60 -14.28
CA GLY A 144 11.49 -8.93 -14.74
C GLY A 144 10.41 -8.49 -13.76
N PRO A 145 10.30 -7.19 -13.41
CA PRO A 145 9.42 -6.71 -12.34
C PRO A 145 7.92 -6.73 -12.69
N ILE A 146 7.58 -7.17 -13.91
CA ILE A 146 6.24 -7.29 -14.47
C ILE A 146 6.03 -8.63 -15.17
N ASP A 147 7.10 -9.41 -15.31
CA ASP A 147 7.05 -10.76 -15.87
C ASP A 147 6.69 -11.73 -14.74
N THR A 148 6.07 -12.85 -15.09
CA THR A 148 5.90 -13.97 -14.17
C THR A 148 6.77 -15.14 -14.60
N GLU A 149 6.86 -16.17 -13.77
CA GLU A 149 7.54 -17.42 -14.14
C GLU A 149 6.84 -18.15 -15.30
N LEU A 150 5.57 -17.83 -15.58
CA LEU A 150 4.86 -18.38 -16.72
C LEU A 150 5.01 -17.45 -17.94
N ASP A 151 5.72 -17.95 -18.95
CA ASP A 151 5.91 -17.24 -20.22
C ASP A 151 4.57 -16.82 -20.84
N GLY A 152 4.50 -15.55 -21.25
CA GLY A 152 3.29 -14.97 -21.83
C GLY A 152 2.28 -14.45 -20.81
N VAL A 153 2.52 -14.65 -19.51
CA VAL A 153 1.70 -14.07 -18.44
C VAL A 153 2.48 -12.99 -17.70
N PHE A 154 1.84 -11.85 -17.52
CA PHE A 154 2.43 -10.64 -16.94
C PHE A 154 1.55 -10.15 -15.78
N VAL A 155 2.16 -9.40 -14.87
CA VAL A 155 1.47 -8.81 -13.71
C VAL A 155 1.67 -7.30 -13.68
N ALA A 156 0.62 -6.57 -13.28
CA ALA A 156 0.65 -5.12 -13.17
C ALA A 156 -0.25 -4.61 -12.04
N GLY A 157 0.08 -3.42 -11.52
CA GLY A 157 -0.75 -2.72 -10.54
C GLY A 157 -0.67 -3.34 -9.14
N GLY A 158 -1.70 -3.12 -8.32
CA GLY A 158 -1.73 -3.60 -6.93
C GLY A 158 -1.66 -5.13 -6.77
N ALA A 159 -1.85 -5.88 -7.85
CA ALA A 159 -1.78 -7.33 -7.85
C ALA A 159 -0.35 -7.88 -7.62
N SER A 160 0.70 -7.10 -7.91
CA SER A 160 2.12 -7.43 -7.71
C SER A 160 2.76 -6.63 -6.57
N GLY A 161 2.00 -6.29 -5.53
CA GLY A 161 2.52 -5.53 -4.39
C GLY A 161 1.82 -4.19 -4.17
N PRO A 162 1.78 -3.68 -2.92
CA PRO A 162 1.21 -2.38 -2.60
C PRO A 162 1.91 -1.22 -3.33
N LYS A 163 1.15 -0.42 -4.08
CA LYS A 163 1.69 0.72 -4.85
C LYS A 163 0.62 1.77 -5.13
N ASP A 164 1.05 2.98 -5.45
CA ASP A 164 0.16 4.07 -5.84
C ASP A 164 -0.22 4.02 -7.32
N ILE A 165 -1.06 4.99 -7.73
CA ILE A 165 -1.59 5.09 -9.08
C ILE A 165 -0.47 5.28 -10.13
N PRO A 166 0.46 6.24 -9.99
CA PRO A 166 1.58 6.37 -10.92
C PRO A 166 2.36 5.07 -11.15
N PHE A 167 2.72 4.35 -10.09
CA PHE A 167 3.42 3.07 -10.22
C PHE A 167 2.56 2.00 -10.91
N ALA A 168 1.26 1.95 -10.61
CA ALA A 168 0.34 1.01 -11.26
C ALA A 168 0.19 1.28 -12.76
N VAL A 169 0.08 2.56 -13.16
CA VAL A 169 -0.01 2.98 -14.57
C VAL A 169 1.28 2.65 -15.33
N ALA A 170 2.44 2.90 -14.71
CA ALA A 170 3.74 2.57 -15.28
C ALA A 170 3.87 1.06 -15.51
N GLN A 171 3.49 0.23 -14.52
CA GLN A 171 3.48 -1.23 -14.69
C GLN A 171 2.50 -1.70 -15.75
N GLY A 172 1.29 -1.12 -15.83
CA GLY A 172 0.32 -1.45 -16.87
C GLY A 172 0.88 -1.20 -18.28
N SER A 173 1.54 -0.06 -18.47
CA SER A 173 2.22 0.27 -19.73
C SER A 173 3.36 -0.69 -20.03
N GLY A 174 4.15 -1.05 -19.02
CA GLY A 174 5.23 -2.04 -19.14
C GLY A 174 4.70 -3.42 -19.54
N ALA A 175 3.66 -3.91 -18.87
CA ALA A 175 3.04 -5.20 -19.16
C ALA A 175 2.48 -5.23 -20.60
N ALA A 176 1.83 -4.14 -21.04
CA ALA A 176 1.37 -4.00 -22.43
C ALA A 176 2.53 -4.11 -23.43
N ALA A 177 3.67 -3.44 -23.17
CA ALA A 177 4.85 -3.52 -24.02
C ALA A 177 5.45 -4.95 -24.07
N ARG A 178 5.50 -5.66 -22.93
CA ARG A 178 5.99 -7.04 -22.86
C ARG A 178 5.07 -7.99 -23.63
N ALA A 179 3.77 -7.86 -23.47
CA ALA A 179 2.79 -8.63 -24.23
C ALA A 179 2.88 -8.35 -25.74
N ALA A 180 2.94 -7.06 -26.12
CA ALA A 180 3.08 -6.66 -27.52
C ALA A 180 4.32 -7.24 -28.19
N ARG A 181 5.45 -7.33 -27.48
CA ARG A 181 6.68 -7.96 -28.01
C ARG A 181 6.45 -9.41 -28.47
N LEU A 182 5.67 -10.18 -27.72
CA LEU A 182 5.33 -11.57 -28.09
C LEU A 182 4.40 -11.59 -29.29
N LEU A 183 3.36 -10.75 -29.27
CA LEU A 183 2.35 -10.67 -30.32
C LEU A 183 2.95 -10.22 -31.67
N VAL A 184 3.78 -9.18 -31.68
CA VAL A 184 4.41 -8.64 -32.89
C VAL A 184 5.39 -9.63 -33.52
N ARG A 185 6.10 -10.42 -32.71
CA ARG A 185 7.03 -11.43 -33.23
C ARG A 185 6.30 -12.58 -33.94
N GLY A 186 5.05 -12.86 -33.58
CA GLY A 186 4.19 -13.90 -34.17
C GLY A 186 4.64 -15.34 -33.90
N LYS A 187 5.81 -15.55 -33.27
CA LYS A 187 6.34 -16.85 -32.87
C LYS A 187 7.21 -16.73 -31.63
N VAL A 188 7.17 -17.76 -30.80
CA VAL A 188 7.97 -17.87 -29.57
C VAL A 188 8.75 -19.19 -29.59
N LYS A 189 9.89 -19.22 -28.91
CA LYS A 189 10.63 -20.46 -28.68
C LYS A 189 10.21 -20.96 -27.30
N ILE A 190 9.74 -22.20 -27.24
CA ILE A 190 9.42 -22.89 -25.99
C ILE A 190 10.57 -23.83 -25.61
N GLU A 191 10.69 -24.15 -24.34
CA GLU A 191 11.62 -25.20 -23.90
C GLU A 191 11.17 -26.56 -24.45
N GLY A 192 12.10 -27.31 -25.04
CA GLY A 192 11.86 -28.64 -25.59
C GLY A 192 11.94 -29.76 -24.55
N VAL A 193 11.76 -29.44 -23.26
CA VAL A 193 11.81 -30.41 -22.16
C VAL A 193 10.48 -31.16 -22.12
N THR A 194 10.24 -31.98 -23.13
CA THR A 194 9.04 -32.80 -23.30
C THR A 194 9.38 -34.27 -23.10
N ALA A 195 8.50 -35.02 -22.46
CA ALA A 195 8.64 -36.47 -22.37
C ALA A 195 8.41 -37.10 -23.75
N VAL A 196 9.30 -38.00 -24.15
CA VAL A 196 9.17 -38.84 -25.35
C VAL A 196 9.29 -40.29 -24.89
N SER A 197 8.36 -41.15 -25.29
CA SER A 197 8.49 -42.59 -25.09
C SER A 197 9.27 -43.16 -26.27
N ASP A 198 10.30 -43.96 -25.98
CA ASP A 198 10.84 -44.90 -26.97
C ASP A 198 9.91 -46.12 -26.97
N GLU A 199 9.56 -46.65 -28.14
CA GLU A 199 8.73 -47.88 -28.28
C GLU A 199 9.53 -49.14 -27.97
#